data_AF-A0A800M7X4-F1
#
_entry.id   AF-A0A800M7X4-F1
#
_cell.length_a   1.000
_cell.length_b   1.000
_cell.length_c   1.000
_cell.angle_alpha   90.00
_cell.angle_beta   90.00
_cell.angle_gamma   90.00
#
_symmetry.space_group_name_H-M   'P 1'
#
loop_
_entity.id
_entity.type
_entity.pdbx_description
1 polymer ?
#
loop_
_entity_poly.entity_id
_entity_poly.type
_entity_poly.pdbx_seq_one_letter_code
_entity_poly.pdbx_strand_id
1 'polypeptide(L)'
;MKFTRLLLVCLAPALIAAPPKEVPKQGEGDWVDARYAKVKFGPFVSGHIATPKGGTHKGIAIRVGEKGEGTMVFDTDLCTWRAGWTGGFLKTDPARYGLIRALKPDGKIVFANPATPGVADAKGSFADPRKVKHGPLPQAYARYKGLYVGGNRIVVRYDLGETEIFDSPWMNKGQDGTDQFNRRIIIKHGSKNWKVYQLQDASAKIDVKELLRQKPSANLDAEELESLIGSGPRRWGAPIVTKGIVDKRKTAFAIDTITVPYKNPHNALMFTTGHDFTSNGDCYVATAHGDVWKVTGIDAELKAVKWHRFATGLYQPLGLRVVKDQVYVLGRDQITRLHDTNNDGEADFYEAFNNDIMIGGGGHSYATCLETDPAGNFYFIRCAEGTPHGGVLLK
;
A
#
# COMPACT_ATOMS: atom_id res chain seq x y z
N MET A 1 23.48 -47.51 37.07
CA MET A 1 22.33 -46.65 36.71
C MET A 1 22.04 -46.80 35.22
N LYS A 2 20.91 -47.41 34.85
CA LYS A 2 20.46 -47.50 33.44
C LYS A 2 19.60 -46.26 33.16
N PHE A 3 20.02 -45.41 32.23
CA PHE A 3 19.21 -44.28 31.76
C PHE A 3 18.20 -44.77 30.72
N THR A 4 16.94 -44.84 31.11
CA THR A 4 15.82 -45.09 30.20
C THR A 4 15.50 -43.78 29.48
N ARG A 5 15.80 -43.68 28.17
CA ARG A 5 15.33 -42.55 27.34
C ARG A 5 13.85 -42.75 27.03
N LEU A 6 13.01 -41.90 27.60
CA LEU A 6 11.59 -41.80 27.28
C LEU A 6 11.47 -41.03 25.95
N LEU A 7 11.12 -41.73 24.86
CA LEU A 7 10.81 -41.10 23.58
C LEU A 7 9.32 -40.73 23.57
N LEU A 8 9.00 -39.46 23.78
CA LEU A 8 7.64 -38.96 23.69
C LEU A 8 7.31 -38.65 22.22
N VAL A 9 6.62 -39.55 21.54
CA VAL A 9 6.10 -39.31 20.18
C VAL A 9 4.72 -38.66 20.32
N CYS A 10 4.68 -37.33 20.25
CA CYS A 10 3.41 -36.61 20.05
C CYS A 10 3.03 -36.69 18.57
N LEU A 11 2.17 -37.66 18.23
CA LEU A 11 1.40 -37.64 16.98
C LEU A 11 0.35 -36.52 17.10
N ALA A 12 0.72 -35.30 16.71
CA ALA A 12 -0.29 -34.30 16.38
C ALA A 12 -0.98 -34.75 15.08
N PRO A 13 -2.30 -34.94 15.04
CA PRO A 13 -2.98 -35.23 13.79
C PRO A 13 -2.77 -34.03 12.86
N ALA A 14 -2.05 -34.26 11.76
CA ALA A 14 -2.12 -33.35 10.63
C ALA A 14 -3.58 -33.36 10.19
N LEU A 15 -4.34 -32.30 10.50
CA LEU A 15 -5.58 -32.02 9.79
C LEU A 15 -5.20 -31.77 8.34
N ILE A 16 -5.15 -32.85 7.55
CA ILE A 16 -5.16 -32.73 6.11
C ILE A 16 -6.57 -32.22 5.79
N ALA A 17 -6.66 -30.93 5.47
CA ALA A 17 -7.92 -30.34 5.04
C ALA A 17 -8.49 -31.18 3.89
N ALA A 18 -9.80 -31.46 3.93
CA ALA A 18 -10.46 -32.16 2.83
C ALA A 18 -10.17 -31.43 1.51
N PRO A 19 -9.99 -32.16 0.39
CA PRO A 19 -9.79 -31.54 -0.91
C PRO A 19 -10.98 -30.60 -1.22
N PRO A 20 -10.73 -29.47 -1.89
CA PRO A 20 -11.81 -28.56 -2.27
C PRO A 20 -12.84 -29.29 -3.13
N LYS A 21 -14.11 -28.90 -2.98
CA LYS A 21 -15.20 -29.37 -3.85
C LYS A 21 -14.86 -29.06 -5.31
N GLU A 22 -15.40 -29.84 -6.24
CA GLU A 22 -15.36 -29.49 -7.67
C GLU A 22 -15.95 -28.10 -7.90
N VAL A 23 -15.36 -27.32 -8.82
CA VAL A 23 -15.71 -25.91 -9.06
C VAL A 23 -17.23 -25.67 -9.20
N PRO A 24 -18.01 -26.47 -9.96
CA PRO A 24 -19.45 -26.24 -10.10
C PRO A 24 -20.27 -26.43 -8.80
N LYS A 25 -19.69 -27.11 -7.80
CA LYS A 25 -20.31 -27.39 -6.50
C LYS A 25 -19.87 -26.40 -5.41
N GLN A 26 -18.98 -25.47 -5.73
CA GLN A 26 -18.50 -24.47 -4.79
C GLN A 26 -19.49 -23.32 -4.68
N GLY A 27 -19.81 -22.92 -3.46
CA GLY A 27 -20.57 -21.69 -3.15
C GLY A 27 -19.72 -20.66 -2.42
N GLU A 28 -20.28 -19.48 -2.11
CA GLU A 28 -19.55 -18.40 -1.42
C GLU A 28 -18.85 -18.84 -0.13
N GLY A 29 -19.49 -19.73 0.65
CA GLY A 29 -18.94 -20.26 1.90
C GLY A 29 -17.64 -21.05 1.74
N ASP A 30 -17.42 -21.68 0.58
CA ASP A 30 -16.19 -22.45 0.30
C ASP A 30 -14.97 -21.54 0.07
N TRP A 31 -15.20 -20.23 -0.10
CA TRP A 31 -14.18 -19.22 -0.34
C TRP A 31 -13.99 -18.24 0.82
N VAL A 32 -14.55 -18.56 1.99
CA VAL A 32 -14.36 -17.81 3.22
C VAL A 32 -13.09 -18.29 3.92
N ASP A 33 -12.11 -17.39 4.04
CA ASP A 33 -10.82 -17.70 4.67
C ASP A 33 -10.29 -16.47 5.42
N ALA A 34 -10.14 -16.61 6.73
CA ALA A 34 -9.74 -15.53 7.64
C ALA A 34 -8.23 -15.34 7.77
N ARG A 35 -7.38 -16.02 6.97
CA ARG A 35 -5.92 -15.89 7.08
C ARG A 35 -5.44 -14.46 6.83
N TYR A 36 -6.15 -13.66 6.04
CA TYR A 36 -5.79 -12.26 5.83
C TYR A 36 -5.79 -11.44 7.13
N ALA A 37 -6.67 -11.77 8.09
CA ALA A 37 -6.69 -11.15 9.42
C ALA A 37 -5.42 -11.42 10.26
N LYS A 38 -4.62 -12.42 9.88
CA LYS A 38 -3.38 -12.81 10.57
C LYS A 38 -2.12 -12.20 9.94
N VAL A 39 -2.26 -11.50 8.81
CA VAL A 39 -1.14 -10.82 8.14
C VAL A 39 -0.56 -9.76 9.06
N LYS A 40 0.77 -9.73 9.16
CA LYS A 40 1.48 -8.63 9.80
C LYS A 40 1.58 -7.47 8.82
N PHE A 41 0.57 -6.59 8.86
CA PHE A 41 0.54 -5.37 8.05
C PHE A 41 1.73 -4.46 8.35
N GLY A 42 2.19 -3.77 7.32
CA GLY A 42 3.21 -2.74 7.43
C GLY A 42 2.69 -1.43 8.03
N PRO A 43 3.43 -0.32 7.83
CA PRO A 43 3.09 0.99 8.36
C PRO A 43 1.83 1.59 7.72
N PHE A 44 1.45 1.12 6.52
CA PHE A 44 0.21 1.51 5.86
C PHE A 44 -0.43 0.36 5.06
N VAL A 45 -1.70 0.53 4.71
CA VAL A 45 -2.44 -0.31 3.75
C VAL A 45 -3.35 0.56 2.89
N SER A 46 -3.25 0.38 1.58
CA SER A 46 -4.09 1.02 0.59
C SER A 46 -5.28 0.11 0.24
N GLY A 47 -6.48 0.67 0.16
CA GLY A 47 -7.69 -0.10 -0.05
C GLY A 47 -8.98 0.70 -0.05
N HIS A 48 -10.09 0.03 -0.33
CA HIS A 48 -11.41 0.53 0.04
C HIS A 48 -11.57 0.40 1.55
N ILE A 49 -11.56 1.54 2.24
CA ILE A 49 -11.68 1.61 3.70
C ILE A 49 -13.02 2.24 4.05
N ALA A 50 -13.85 1.52 4.81
CA ALA A 50 -15.09 2.05 5.33
C ALA A 50 -14.79 3.07 6.43
N THR A 51 -15.35 4.27 6.35
CA THR A 51 -15.26 5.27 7.43
C THR A 51 -16.67 5.64 7.93
N PRO A 52 -16.80 6.21 9.15
CA PRO A 52 -18.11 6.58 9.71
C PRO A 52 -18.92 7.57 8.86
N LYS A 53 -18.26 8.32 7.96
CA LYS A 53 -18.87 9.31 7.07
C LYS A 53 -18.82 8.86 5.59
N GLY A 54 -18.85 7.55 5.35
CA GLY A 54 -18.89 6.92 4.03
C GLY A 54 -17.59 6.20 3.64
N GLY A 55 -17.65 5.38 2.59
CA GLY A 55 -16.47 4.68 2.07
C GLY A 55 -15.39 5.64 1.57
N THR A 56 -14.13 5.22 1.70
CA THR A 56 -12.96 5.84 1.09
C THR A 56 -12.42 4.83 0.09
N HIS A 57 -12.78 4.95 -1.19
CA HIS A 57 -12.47 3.92 -2.18
C HIS A 57 -10.97 3.79 -2.44
N LYS A 58 -10.25 4.92 -2.54
CA LYS A 58 -8.78 4.97 -2.59
C LYS A 58 -8.21 5.48 -1.27
N GLY A 59 -8.43 4.71 -0.22
CA GLY A 59 -7.96 5.05 1.11
C GLY A 59 -6.56 4.52 1.37
N ILE A 60 -5.76 5.25 2.12
CA ILE A 60 -4.49 4.79 2.69
C ILE A 60 -4.64 4.86 4.21
N ALA A 61 -4.81 3.71 4.87
CA ALA A 61 -4.76 3.62 6.33
C ALA A 61 -3.29 3.61 6.77
N ILE A 62 -2.92 4.52 7.67
CA ILE A 62 -1.56 4.77 8.14
C ILE A 62 -1.54 4.59 9.65
N ARG A 63 -0.62 3.77 10.16
CA ARG A 63 -0.35 3.67 11.60
C ARG A 63 0.31 4.95 12.09
N VAL A 64 -0.14 5.44 13.24
CA VAL A 64 0.38 6.66 13.87
C VAL A 64 0.65 6.45 15.36
N GLY A 65 1.58 7.23 15.90
CA GLY A 65 2.08 7.10 17.26
C GLY A 65 3.27 6.15 17.33
N GLU A 66 4.06 6.28 18.40
CA GLU A 66 5.38 5.62 18.52
C GLU A 66 5.31 4.09 18.40
N LYS A 67 4.20 3.49 18.86
CA LYS A 67 3.96 2.05 18.81
C LYS A 67 2.86 1.67 17.81
N GLY A 68 2.43 2.62 16.98
CA GLY A 68 1.30 2.44 16.07
C GLY A 68 -0.04 2.25 16.79
N GLU A 69 -0.22 2.92 17.93
CA GLU A 69 -1.44 2.87 18.75
C GLU A 69 -2.68 3.52 18.12
N GLY A 70 -2.48 4.37 17.11
CA GLY A 70 -3.54 4.99 16.33
C GLY A 70 -3.45 4.65 14.84
N THR A 71 -4.51 4.97 14.11
CA THR A 71 -4.57 4.90 12.66
C THR A 71 -5.25 6.14 12.10
N MET A 72 -4.75 6.67 10.97
CA MET A 72 -5.39 7.72 10.19
C MET A 72 -5.58 7.27 8.74
N VAL A 73 -6.67 7.70 8.08
CA VAL A 73 -6.97 7.34 6.69
C VAL A 73 -6.92 8.56 5.79
N PHE A 74 -6.05 8.52 4.78
CA PHE A 74 -5.97 9.52 3.72
C PHE A 74 -6.74 9.06 2.49
N ASP A 75 -7.52 9.95 1.88
CA ASP A 75 -8.23 9.75 0.62
C ASP A 75 -7.43 10.39 -0.52
N THR A 76 -6.90 9.56 -1.43
CA THR A 76 -6.02 10.06 -2.51
C THR A 76 -6.77 10.80 -3.60
N ASP A 77 -8.07 10.55 -3.77
CA ASP A 77 -8.88 11.25 -4.76
C ASP A 77 -9.19 12.69 -4.33
N LEU A 78 -9.39 12.90 -3.02
CA LEU A 78 -9.85 14.16 -2.43
C LEU A 78 -8.77 14.92 -1.65
N CYS A 79 -7.58 14.33 -1.49
CA CYS A 79 -6.49 14.81 -0.65
C CYS A 79 -6.98 15.23 0.74
N THR A 80 -7.71 14.33 1.42
CA THR A 80 -8.33 14.61 2.72
C THR A 80 -8.09 13.47 3.71
N TRP A 81 -7.93 13.82 4.99
CA TRP A 81 -7.96 12.86 6.09
C TRP A 81 -9.41 12.54 6.43
N ARG A 82 -9.82 11.28 6.23
CA ARG A 82 -11.22 10.83 6.32
C ARG A 82 -11.61 10.34 7.70
N ALA A 83 -10.68 9.76 8.45
CA ALA A 83 -10.92 9.30 9.81
C ALA A 83 -9.62 9.08 10.57
N GLY A 84 -9.72 9.09 11.89
CA GLY A 84 -8.69 8.59 12.79
C GLY A 84 -9.29 7.82 13.97
N TRP A 85 -8.62 6.77 14.42
CA TRP A 85 -9.06 5.92 15.53
C TRP A 85 -7.89 5.35 16.32
N THR A 86 -8.15 4.92 17.55
CA THR A 86 -7.17 4.30 18.44
C THR A 86 -7.53 2.87 18.82
N GLY A 87 -6.52 2.10 19.26
CA GLY A 87 -6.68 0.75 19.83
C GLY A 87 -6.43 -0.40 18.85
N GLY A 88 -6.32 -0.13 17.55
CA GLY A 88 -6.04 -1.14 16.54
C GLY A 88 -5.85 -0.52 15.15
N PHE A 89 -5.63 -1.38 14.16
CA PHE A 89 -5.41 -0.98 12.77
C PHE A 89 -6.65 -1.25 11.93
N LEU A 90 -6.77 -2.42 11.30
CA LEU A 90 -7.87 -2.73 10.39
C LEU A 90 -8.48 -4.09 10.70
N LYS A 91 -9.82 -4.15 10.69
CA LYS A 91 -10.57 -5.40 10.60
C LYS A 91 -10.75 -5.77 9.15
N THR A 92 -10.43 -7.02 8.83
CA THR A 92 -10.65 -7.64 7.52
C THR A 92 -11.94 -8.46 7.55
N ASP A 93 -12.53 -8.67 6.39
CA ASP A 93 -13.62 -9.62 6.19
C ASP A 93 -13.03 -10.91 5.61
N PRO A 94 -13.48 -12.12 5.98
CA PRO A 94 -12.90 -13.35 5.45
C PRO A 94 -13.40 -13.74 4.05
N ALA A 95 -14.43 -13.07 3.51
CA ALA A 95 -14.98 -13.41 2.20
C ALA A 95 -13.93 -13.27 1.09
N ARG A 96 -13.76 -14.33 0.27
CA ARG A 96 -12.76 -14.43 -0.81
C ARG A 96 -11.35 -14.08 -0.32
N TYR A 97 -10.92 -14.71 0.78
CA TYR A 97 -9.62 -14.43 1.43
C TYR A 97 -9.43 -12.95 1.82
N GLY A 98 -10.53 -12.23 2.05
CA GLY A 98 -10.55 -10.80 2.38
C GLY A 98 -10.24 -9.84 1.26
N LEU A 99 -10.48 -10.25 0.01
CA LEU A 99 -10.25 -9.41 -1.17
C LEU A 99 -11.50 -8.60 -1.61
N ILE A 100 -12.72 -9.00 -1.25
CA ILE A 100 -13.91 -8.41 -1.90
C ILE A 100 -14.69 -7.41 -1.05
N ARG A 101 -14.37 -7.25 0.24
CA ARG A 101 -15.07 -6.33 1.14
C ARG A 101 -14.14 -5.21 1.61
N ALA A 102 -14.74 -4.08 1.95
CA ALA A 102 -14.02 -2.95 2.51
C ALA A 102 -13.33 -3.34 3.82
N LEU A 103 -12.12 -2.82 4.00
CA LEU A 103 -11.42 -2.82 5.28
C LEU A 103 -12.17 -1.89 6.25
N LYS A 104 -12.26 -2.27 7.52
CA LYS A 104 -12.99 -1.49 8.54
C LYS A 104 -12.04 -1.05 9.66
N PRO A 105 -12.28 0.09 10.31
CA PRO A 105 -11.55 0.50 11.50
C PRO A 105 -11.59 -0.59 12.57
N ASP A 106 -10.43 -0.92 13.13
CA ASP A 106 -10.34 -1.72 14.34
C ASP A 106 -10.01 -0.81 15.52
N GLY A 107 -11.05 -0.34 16.23
CA GLY A 107 -10.84 0.50 17.41
C GLY A 107 -11.90 1.57 17.60
N LYS A 108 -11.55 2.56 18.43
CA LYS A 108 -12.42 3.68 18.79
C LYS A 108 -12.16 4.87 17.86
N ILE A 109 -13.17 5.23 17.08
CA ILE A 109 -13.13 6.45 16.24
C ILE A 109 -12.94 7.69 17.12
N VAL A 110 -11.99 8.54 16.72
CA VAL A 110 -11.73 9.84 17.36
C VAL A 110 -12.23 11.00 16.48
N PHE A 111 -12.01 10.93 15.17
CA PHE A 111 -12.58 11.89 14.23
C PHE A 111 -12.98 11.21 12.92
N ALA A 112 -13.90 11.85 12.18
CA ALA A 112 -14.28 11.45 10.82
C ALA A 112 -14.78 12.65 10.00
N ASN A 113 -14.24 12.79 8.79
CA ASN A 113 -14.62 13.81 7.82
C ASN A 113 -15.47 13.22 6.69
N PRO A 114 -16.44 13.98 6.15
CA PRO A 114 -17.16 13.59 4.95
C PRO A 114 -16.23 13.52 3.73
N ALA A 115 -16.70 12.87 2.66
CA ALA A 115 -16.02 12.80 1.36
C ALA A 115 -16.03 14.16 0.64
N THR A 116 -15.30 15.14 1.18
CA THR A 116 -15.10 16.46 0.59
C THR A 116 -13.61 16.78 0.46
N PRO A 117 -13.20 17.67 -0.46
CA PRO A 117 -11.82 18.11 -0.56
C PRO A 117 -11.24 18.54 0.79
N GLY A 118 -10.05 18.04 1.09
CA GLY A 118 -9.31 18.35 2.31
C GLY A 118 -8.46 19.62 2.18
N VAL A 119 -8.37 20.14 0.96
CA VAL A 119 -7.56 21.29 0.55
C VAL A 119 -8.46 22.28 -0.18
N ALA A 120 -8.23 23.58 -0.01
CA ALA A 120 -8.94 24.62 -0.73
C ALA A 120 -8.43 24.75 -2.16
N ASP A 121 -9.30 25.08 -3.11
CA ASP A 121 -8.88 25.43 -4.47
C ASP A 121 -8.16 26.78 -4.49
N ALA A 122 -7.71 27.21 -5.68
CA ALA A 122 -7.04 28.50 -5.85
C ALA A 122 -7.90 29.71 -5.43
N LYS A 123 -9.21 29.56 -5.21
CA LYS A 123 -10.14 30.60 -4.77
C LYS A 123 -10.49 30.50 -3.27
N GLY A 124 -9.94 29.52 -2.53
CA GLY A 124 -10.27 29.29 -1.12
C GLY A 124 -11.52 28.42 -0.90
N SER A 125 -12.04 27.77 -1.95
CA SER A 125 -13.24 26.93 -1.86
C SER A 125 -12.88 25.47 -1.57
N PHE A 126 -13.68 24.82 -0.73
CA PHE A 126 -13.61 23.37 -0.48
C PHE A 126 -14.71 22.57 -1.18
N ALA A 127 -15.41 23.20 -2.14
CA ALA A 127 -16.43 22.53 -2.92
C ALA A 127 -15.81 21.45 -3.80
N ASP A 128 -16.42 20.27 -3.86
CA ASP A 128 -15.96 19.19 -4.74
C ASP A 128 -16.43 19.43 -6.19
N PRO A 129 -15.54 19.81 -7.13
CA PRO A 129 -15.92 20.16 -8.49
C PRO A 129 -16.19 18.94 -9.38
N ARG A 130 -15.87 17.72 -8.91
CA ARG A 130 -15.98 16.52 -9.74
C ARG A 130 -17.45 16.25 -10.05
N LYS A 131 -17.79 16.00 -11.32
CA LYS A 131 -19.13 15.49 -11.68
C LYS A 131 -19.28 14.02 -11.28
N VAL A 132 -18.25 13.22 -11.56
CA VAL A 132 -18.15 11.80 -11.19
C VAL A 132 -17.25 11.65 -9.97
N LYS A 133 -17.74 11.01 -8.90
CA LYS A 133 -17.09 10.98 -7.59
C LYS A 133 -16.19 9.75 -7.35
N HIS A 134 -15.72 9.12 -8.43
CA HIS A 134 -14.98 7.85 -8.44
C HIS A 134 -13.50 7.98 -8.81
N GLY A 135 -12.98 9.20 -8.94
CA GLY A 135 -11.58 9.43 -9.30
C GLY A 135 -11.06 10.75 -8.73
N PRO A 136 -9.84 11.14 -9.06
CA PRO A 136 -9.18 12.24 -8.39
C PRO A 136 -9.87 13.58 -8.66
N LEU A 137 -9.55 14.59 -7.85
CA LEU A 137 -9.88 16.00 -8.13
C LEU A 137 -9.38 16.40 -9.54
N PRO A 138 -9.66 17.59 -10.06
CA PRO A 138 -9.03 18.05 -11.32
C PRO A 138 -7.54 18.36 -11.19
N GLN A 139 -6.78 18.17 -12.29
CA GLN A 139 -5.45 18.72 -12.60
C GLN A 139 -5.03 19.90 -11.73
N ALA A 140 -5.68 21.01 -12.06
CA ALA A 140 -5.40 22.34 -11.56
C ALA A 140 -5.81 22.56 -10.10
N TYR A 141 -6.46 21.58 -9.45
CA TYR A 141 -6.87 21.68 -8.05
C TYR A 141 -5.86 20.95 -7.16
N ALA A 142 -5.89 19.62 -7.13
CA ALA A 142 -5.07 18.83 -6.24
C ALA A 142 -4.72 17.46 -6.86
N ARG A 143 -3.49 17.00 -6.68
CA ARG A 143 -3.04 15.69 -7.16
C ARG A 143 -2.19 14.96 -6.14
N TYR A 144 -2.64 13.79 -5.71
CA TYR A 144 -1.79 12.84 -5.00
C TYR A 144 -0.59 12.42 -5.87
N LYS A 145 0.60 12.42 -5.28
CA LYS A 145 1.88 12.12 -5.94
C LYS A 145 2.63 10.92 -5.36
N GLY A 146 2.15 10.36 -4.27
CA GLY A 146 2.76 9.19 -3.64
C GLY A 146 2.91 9.34 -2.15
N LEU A 147 3.60 8.38 -1.53
CA LEU A 147 3.95 8.42 -0.13
C LEU A 147 5.39 7.97 0.11
N TYR A 148 6.01 8.53 1.13
CA TYR A 148 7.31 8.12 1.64
C TYR A 148 7.12 7.30 2.92
N VAL A 149 7.99 6.31 3.11
CA VAL A 149 8.12 5.49 4.31
C VAL A 149 9.45 5.85 4.99
N GLY A 150 9.40 6.91 5.80
CA GLY A 150 10.56 7.42 6.54
C GLY A 150 10.57 6.92 7.98
N GLY A 151 11.40 5.91 8.28
CA GLY A 151 11.43 5.29 9.60
C GLY A 151 10.07 4.71 10.03
N ASN A 152 9.52 5.23 11.13
CA ASN A 152 8.19 4.88 11.64
C ASN A 152 7.08 5.82 11.14
N ARG A 153 7.39 6.78 10.27
CA ARG A 153 6.44 7.76 9.74
C ARG A 153 6.10 7.48 8.28
N ILE A 154 4.88 7.84 7.94
CA ILE A 154 4.46 8.00 6.55
C ILE A 154 4.33 9.49 6.26
N VAL A 155 4.72 9.89 5.04
CA VAL A 155 4.51 11.23 4.52
C VAL A 155 3.77 11.11 3.20
N VAL A 156 2.53 11.58 3.14
CA VAL A 156 1.80 11.63 1.86
C VAL A 156 2.17 12.91 1.12
N ARG A 157 2.44 12.80 -0.18
CA ARG A 157 2.78 13.93 -1.04
C ARG A 157 1.63 14.22 -2.00
N TYR A 158 1.27 15.49 -2.15
CA TYR A 158 0.33 15.94 -3.16
C TYR A 158 0.62 17.37 -3.60
N ASP A 159 0.25 17.70 -4.83
CA ASP A 159 0.47 19.02 -5.41
C ASP A 159 -0.84 19.80 -5.45
N LEU A 160 -0.74 21.11 -5.18
CA LEU A 160 -1.81 22.12 -5.31
C LEU A 160 -1.32 23.20 -6.29
N GLY A 161 -1.63 23.00 -7.57
CA GLY A 161 -1.00 23.79 -8.63
C GLY A 161 0.52 23.58 -8.62
N GLU A 162 1.28 24.66 -8.40
CA GLU A 162 2.75 24.63 -8.30
C GLU A 162 3.26 24.43 -6.86
N THR A 163 2.36 24.29 -5.89
CA THR A 163 2.72 24.09 -4.48
C THR A 163 2.78 22.61 -4.17
N GLU A 164 3.93 22.13 -3.69
CA GLU A 164 4.04 20.76 -3.19
C GLU A 164 3.71 20.73 -1.68
N ILE A 165 2.90 19.76 -1.28
CA ILE A 165 2.54 19.52 0.11
C ILE A 165 3.03 18.13 0.52
N PHE A 166 3.73 18.09 1.64
CA PHE A 166 4.10 16.87 2.34
C PHE A 166 3.36 16.86 3.67
N ASP A 167 2.52 15.85 3.87
CA ASP A 167 1.60 15.76 5.00
C ASP A 167 1.87 14.48 5.78
N SER A 168 2.48 14.62 6.96
CA SER A 168 2.81 13.50 7.82
C SER A 168 1.84 13.43 9.00
N PRO A 169 0.94 12.44 9.06
CA PRO A 169 0.05 12.24 10.19
C PRO A 169 0.82 11.72 11.41
N TRP A 170 0.34 12.04 12.61
CA TRP A 170 0.89 11.48 13.84
C TRP A 170 -0.15 11.45 14.97
N MET A 171 0.22 10.77 16.05
CA MET A 171 -0.54 10.75 17.28
C MET A 171 0.41 10.88 18.47
N ASN A 172 0.06 11.72 19.43
CA ASN A 172 0.74 11.83 20.71
C ASN A 172 -0.28 11.68 21.85
N LYS A 173 0.24 11.47 23.07
CA LYS A 173 -0.54 11.64 24.29
C LYS A 173 -0.47 13.09 24.74
N GLY A 174 -1.62 13.72 25.00
CA GLY A 174 -1.70 15.01 25.66
C GLY A 174 -1.21 14.94 27.11
N GLN A 175 -0.96 16.10 27.72
CA GLN A 175 -0.56 16.18 29.14
C GLN A 175 -1.63 15.59 30.09
N ASP A 176 -2.90 15.65 29.67
CA ASP A 176 -4.05 15.06 30.35
C ASP A 176 -4.28 13.57 30.00
N GLY A 177 -3.37 12.96 29.23
CA GLY A 177 -3.46 11.57 28.79
C GLY A 177 -4.40 11.33 27.60
N THR A 178 -5.01 12.38 27.05
CA THR A 178 -5.90 12.26 25.88
C THR A 178 -5.13 11.88 24.61
N ASP A 179 -5.76 11.10 23.73
CA ASP A 179 -5.20 10.80 22.41
C ASP A 179 -5.34 12.04 21.51
N GLN A 180 -4.21 12.58 21.04
CA GLN A 180 -4.17 13.78 20.19
C GLN A 180 -3.59 13.44 18.83
N PHE A 181 -4.44 13.45 17.82
CA PHE A 181 -4.05 13.29 16.43
C PHE A 181 -3.64 14.63 15.86
N ASN A 182 -2.47 14.67 15.22
CA ASN A 182 -1.91 15.88 14.65
C ASN A 182 -1.29 15.60 13.28
N ARG A 183 -0.95 16.67 12.55
CA ARG A 183 -0.26 16.56 11.26
C ARG A 183 0.90 17.53 11.21
N ARG A 184 2.01 17.07 10.65
CA ARG A 184 3.11 17.95 10.23
C ARG A 184 2.97 18.19 8.74
N ILE A 185 2.71 19.45 8.38
CA ILE A 185 2.54 19.90 6.99
C ILE A 185 3.77 20.67 6.58
N ILE A 186 4.40 20.24 5.49
CA ILE A 186 5.52 20.93 4.88
C ILE A 186 5.04 21.43 3.52
N ILE A 187 5.15 22.74 3.33
CA ILE A 187 4.76 23.42 2.10
C ILE A 187 6.02 23.86 1.38
N LYS A 188 6.11 23.47 0.11
CA LYS A 188 7.14 23.94 -0.81
C LYS A 188 6.48 24.71 -1.94
N HIS A 189 6.90 25.95 -2.12
CA HIS A 189 6.41 26.79 -3.21
C HIS A 189 7.59 27.25 -4.06
N GLY A 190 7.72 26.71 -5.28
CA GLY A 190 8.88 26.95 -6.14
C GLY A 190 10.20 26.44 -5.54
N SER A 191 11.32 27.01 -5.97
CA SER A 191 12.67 26.53 -5.62
C SER A 191 13.28 27.15 -4.36
N LYS A 192 12.60 28.06 -3.65
CA LYS A 192 13.32 29.00 -2.79
C LYS A 192 13.06 28.99 -1.29
N ASN A 193 12.00 28.38 -0.72
CA ASN A 193 11.89 28.18 0.75
C ASN A 193 10.81 27.15 1.13
N TRP A 194 11.10 26.31 2.13
CA TRP A 194 10.17 25.37 2.76
C TRP A 194 9.54 26.01 4.00
N LYS A 195 8.28 25.70 4.30
CA LYS A 195 7.63 26.12 5.54
C LYS A 195 6.95 24.94 6.22
N VAL A 196 7.09 24.85 7.54
CA VAL A 196 6.52 23.75 8.31
C VAL A 196 5.49 24.24 9.32
N TYR A 197 4.38 23.53 9.33
CA TYR A 197 3.24 23.78 10.17
C TYR A 197 2.86 22.52 10.93
N GLN A 198 2.57 22.69 12.22
CA GLN A 198 2.03 21.64 13.06
C GLN A 198 0.53 21.90 13.26
N LEU A 199 -0.32 21.08 12.64
CA LEU A 199 -1.76 21.14 12.83
C LEU A 199 -2.16 20.23 13.99
N GLN A 200 -2.63 20.83 15.08
CA GLN A 200 -3.09 20.11 16.27
C GLN A 200 -4.44 19.41 16.05
N ASP A 201 -5.27 19.94 15.15
CA ASP A 201 -6.46 19.25 14.67
C ASP A 201 -6.12 18.51 13.37
N ALA A 202 -5.92 17.19 13.47
CA ALA A 202 -5.67 16.34 12.30
C ALA A 202 -6.84 16.31 11.30
N SER A 203 -8.06 16.67 11.71
CA SER A 203 -9.23 16.70 10.83
C SER A 203 -9.36 18.01 10.04
N ALA A 204 -8.57 19.03 10.38
CA ALA A 204 -8.66 20.35 9.76
C ALA A 204 -8.45 20.29 8.25
N LYS A 205 -9.22 21.08 7.50
CA LYS A 205 -8.96 21.31 6.08
C LYS A 205 -7.85 22.35 5.91
N ILE A 206 -7.14 22.30 4.78
CA ILE A 206 -6.00 23.19 4.51
C ILE A 206 -6.39 24.23 3.47
N ASP A 207 -6.34 25.51 3.83
CA ASP A 207 -6.21 26.60 2.88
C ASP A 207 -4.75 27.08 2.88
N VAL A 208 -4.03 26.85 1.78
CA VAL A 208 -2.62 27.22 1.68
C VAL A 208 -2.41 28.72 1.84
N LYS A 209 -3.32 29.57 1.34
CA LYS A 209 -3.16 31.02 1.45
C LYS A 209 -3.28 31.45 2.90
N GLU A 210 -4.24 30.91 3.63
CA GLU A 210 -4.38 31.20 5.06
C GLU A 210 -3.18 30.65 5.85
N LEU A 211 -2.75 29.43 5.56
CA LEU A 211 -1.62 28.81 6.25
C LEU A 211 -0.31 29.60 6.00
N LEU A 212 -0.08 30.07 4.77
CA LEU A 212 1.08 30.90 4.43
C LEU A 212 1.09 32.29 5.09
N ARG A 213 -0.06 32.80 5.54
CA ARG A 213 -0.17 34.03 6.36
C ARG A 213 0.19 33.79 7.83
N GLN A 214 0.06 32.55 8.30
CA GLN A 214 0.46 32.19 9.65
C GLN A 214 1.97 32.07 9.76
N LYS A 215 2.50 32.37 10.95
CA LYS A 215 3.91 32.11 11.26
C LYS A 215 4.11 30.58 11.26
N PRO A 216 5.11 30.05 10.53
CA PRO A 216 5.38 28.61 10.54
C PRO A 216 5.76 28.16 11.96
N SER A 217 5.42 26.91 12.27
CA SER A 217 5.81 26.28 13.55
C SER A 217 7.33 26.11 13.64
N ALA A 218 7.98 25.93 12.49
CA ALA A 218 9.44 25.94 12.35
C ALA A 218 9.82 26.41 10.95
N ASN A 219 10.96 27.10 10.84
CA ASN A 219 11.64 27.28 9.56
C ASN A 219 12.60 26.09 9.43
N LEU A 220 12.29 25.16 8.53
CA LEU A 220 13.15 24.02 8.26
C LEU A 220 14.00 24.27 7.03
N ASP A 221 15.25 23.80 7.08
CA ASP A 221 16.08 23.59 5.91
C ASP A 221 15.76 22.23 5.26
N ALA A 222 16.50 21.88 4.20
CA ALA A 222 16.29 20.62 3.49
C ALA A 222 16.58 19.38 4.37
N GLU A 223 17.48 19.48 5.36
CA GLU A 223 17.94 18.34 6.17
C GLU A 223 16.83 17.76 7.05
N GLU A 224 15.97 18.60 7.63
CA GLU A 224 14.88 18.09 8.47
C GLU A 224 13.72 17.48 7.65
N LEU A 225 13.50 17.95 6.41
CA LEU A 225 12.62 17.24 5.48
C LEU A 225 13.23 15.89 5.10
N GLU A 226 14.51 15.87 4.74
CA GLU A 226 15.24 14.64 4.43
C GLU A 226 15.20 13.66 5.61
N SER A 227 15.17 14.12 6.86
CA SER A 227 14.94 13.25 8.02
C SER A 227 13.54 12.60 8.03
N LEU A 228 12.51 13.31 7.57
CA LEU A 228 11.13 12.80 7.54
C LEU A 228 10.83 11.89 6.34
N ILE A 229 11.40 12.19 5.18
CA ILE A 229 11.21 11.41 3.96
C ILE A 229 12.34 10.42 3.69
N GLY A 230 13.44 10.54 4.42
CA GLY A 230 14.63 9.72 4.29
C GLY A 230 14.40 8.30 4.75
N SER A 231 15.05 7.38 4.07
CA SER A 231 14.87 5.95 4.29
C SER A 231 15.24 5.57 5.71
N GLY A 232 14.32 4.89 6.39
CA GLY A 232 14.58 4.30 7.71
C GLY A 232 15.43 3.03 7.64
N PRO A 233 15.69 2.37 8.78
CA PRO A 233 16.28 1.03 8.76
C PRO A 233 15.33 0.03 8.08
N ARG A 234 15.90 -1.04 7.53
CA ARG A 234 15.16 -2.20 7.00
C ARG A 234 14.07 -2.68 7.96
N ARG A 235 12.87 -2.96 7.43
CA ARG A 235 11.67 -3.32 8.19
C ARG A 235 11.37 -4.82 8.15
N TRP A 236 11.81 -5.53 7.11
CA TRP A 236 11.35 -6.90 6.85
C TRP A 236 12.35 -7.99 7.25
N GLY A 237 13.53 -7.61 7.74
CA GLY A 237 14.54 -8.54 8.23
C GLY A 237 15.24 -9.30 7.10
N ALA A 238 15.76 -10.48 7.41
CA ALA A 238 16.53 -11.28 6.46
C ALA A 238 15.65 -11.91 5.36
N PRO A 239 16.18 -12.09 4.13
CA PRO A 239 15.48 -12.82 3.07
C PRO A 239 15.13 -14.26 3.46
N ILE A 240 14.00 -14.75 2.98
CA ILE A 240 13.58 -16.15 3.11
C ILE A 240 14.26 -16.97 2.01
N VAL A 241 15.03 -17.98 2.39
CA VAL A 241 15.73 -18.84 1.42
C VAL A 241 14.87 -20.07 1.11
N THR A 242 14.68 -20.32 -0.17
CA THR A 242 13.98 -21.50 -0.69
C THR A 242 14.89 -22.23 -1.68
N LYS A 243 14.64 -23.52 -1.88
CA LYS A 243 15.31 -24.32 -2.89
C LYS A 243 14.33 -24.59 -4.02
N GLY A 244 14.70 -24.24 -5.25
CA GLY A 244 13.90 -24.56 -6.43
C GLY A 244 14.14 -25.98 -6.92
N ILE A 245 13.46 -26.32 -8.02
CA ILE A 245 13.55 -27.61 -8.68
C ILE A 245 13.98 -27.36 -10.12
N VAL A 246 15.18 -27.82 -10.48
CA VAL A 246 15.62 -27.87 -11.87
C VAL A 246 15.04 -29.12 -12.51
N ASP A 247 14.28 -28.96 -13.58
CA ASP A 247 13.70 -30.08 -14.32
C ASP A 247 14.73 -30.69 -15.26
N LYS A 248 15.01 -31.98 -15.05
CA LYS A 248 16.02 -32.72 -15.81
C LYS A 248 15.45 -33.42 -17.04
N ARG A 249 14.14 -33.33 -17.27
CA ARG A 249 13.50 -33.95 -18.44
C ARG A 249 13.92 -33.21 -19.71
N LYS A 250 14.24 -33.96 -20.75
CA LYS A 250 14.52 -33.42 -22.09
C LYS A 250 13.21 -33.28 -22.86
N THR A 251 12.46 -32.23 -22.57
CA THR A 251 11.24 -31.88 -23.32
C THR A 251 11.48 -30.69 -24.25
N ALA A 252 10.46 -30.25 -24.99
CA ALA A 252 10.58 -29.10 -25.89
C ALA A 252 10.90 -27.79 -25.16
N PHE A 253 10.63 -27.71 -23.85
CA PHE A 253 10.90 -26.55 -23.01
C PHE A 253 11.58 -26.97 -21.69
N ALA A 254 12.44 -26.11 -21.16
CA ALA A 254 12.88 -26.23 -19.77
C ALA A 254 11.76 -25.74 -18.83
N ILE A 255 11.43 -26.51 -17.80
CA ILE A 255 10.37 -26.18 -16.84
C ILE A 255 10.94 -26.26 -15.43
N ASP A 256 11.61 -25.20 -15.00
CA ASP A 256 12.10 -25.12 -13.63
C ASP A 256 11.04 -24.53 -12.68
N THR A 257 11.10 -24.92 -11.42
CA THR A 257 10.15 -24.46 -10.39
C THR A 257 10.87 -23.64 -9.33
N ILE A 258 10.46 -22.39 -9.19
CA ILE A 258 10.82 -21.56 -8.04
C ILE A 258 9.88 -21.87 -6.89
N THR A 259 10.40 -22.35 -5.76
CA THR A 259 9.60 -22.66 -4.58
C THR A 259 9.15 -21.37 -3.89
N VAL A 260 7.83 -21.18 -3.79
CA VAL A 260 7.21 -20.01 -3.13
C VAL A 260 7.16 -20.20 -1.60
N PRO A 261 7.56 -19.20 -0.78
CA PRO A 261 7.56 -19.31 0.68
C PRO A 261 6.16 -19.10 1.29
N TYR A 262 5.24 -20.06 1.08
CA TYR A 262 3.88 -20.01 1.64
C TYR A 262 3.83 -19.88 3.16
N LYS A 263 4.85 -20.41 3.86
CA LYS A 263 5.10 -20.14 5.27
C LYS A 263 6.20 -19.09 5.37
N ASN A 264 5.85 -17.91 5.87
CA ASN A 264 6.76 -16.77 6.01
C ASN A 264 6.53 -16.04 7.34
N PRO A 265 7.52 -15.30 7.88
CA PRO A 265 7.44 -14.66 9.20
C PRO A 265 6.41 -13.52 9.28
N HIS A 266 5.88 -13.07 8.13
CA HIS A 266 4.90 -11.99 8.05
C HIS A 266 3.46 -12.48 7.94
N ASN A 267 3.25 -13.81 7.89
CA ASN A 267 1.98 -14.44 7.56
C ASN A 267 1.37 -13.94 6.23
N ALA A 268 2.20 -13.41 5.32
CA ALA A 268 1.74 -12.95 4.02
C ALA A 268 1.13 -14.10 3.22
N LEU A 269 0.02 -13.80 2.55
CA LEU A 269 -0.62 -14.71 1.62
C LEU A 269 0.09 -14.59 0.26
N MET A 270 0.77 -15.66 -0.14
CA MET A 270 1.55 -15.71 -1.39
C MET A 270 0.67 -16.01 -2.60
N PHE A 271 -0.41 -15.25 -2.76
CA PHE A 271 -1.31 -15.31 -3.92
C PHE A 271 -0.66 -14.48 -5.01
N THR A 272 0.29 -15.05 -5.75
CA THR A 272 1.11 -14.34 -6.75
C THR A 272 0.27 -13.93 -7.96
N THR A 273 0.44 -12.70 -8.43
CA THR A 273 -0.48 -12.08 -9.41
C THR A 273 0.22 -11.43 -10.59
N GLY A 274 1.50 -11.08 -10.46
CA GLY A 274 2.32 -10.53 -11.53
C GLY A 274 3.79 -10.67 -11.18
N HIS A 275 4.63 -10.82 -12.19
CA HIS A 275 6.08 -10.84 -12.02
C HIS A 275 6.77 -10.30 -13.26
N ASP A 276 7.99 -9.80 -13.09
CA ASP A 276 8.86 -9.37 -14.18
C ASP A 276 10.31 -9.34 -13.70
N PHE A 277 11.26 -9.22 -14.63
CA PHE A 277 12.69 -9.33 -14.35
C PHE A 277 13.43 -8.03 -14.64
N THR A 278 14.42 -7.73 -13.80
CA THR A 278 15.45 -6.73 -14.09
C THR A 278 16.50 -7.29 -15.05
N SER A 279 17.28 -6.40 -15.66
CA SER A 279 18.35 -6.71 -16.61
C SER A 279 19.45 -7.62 -16.03
N ASN A 280 19.62 -7.61 -14.70
CA ASN A 280 20.56 -8.47 -13.98
C ASN A 280 19.97 -9.86 -13.61
N GLY A 281 18.71 -10.14 -13.96
CA GLY A 281 18.04 -11.41 -13.68
C GLY A 281 17.38 -11.53 -12.30
N ASP A 282 17.36 -10.48 -11.47
CA ASP A 282 16.49 -10.45 -10.30
C ASP A 282 15.02 -10.40 -10.76
N CYS A 283 14.12 -11.04 -10.01
CA CYS A 283 12.69 -11.09 -10.30
C CYS A 283 11.93 -10.31 -9.24
N TYR A 284 10.89 -9.57 -9.63
CA TYR A 284 9.93 -8.98 -8.70
C TYR A 284 8.60 -9.67 -8.84
N VAL A 285 7.95 -10.01 -7.72
CA VAL A 285 6.68 -10.76 -7.68
C VAL A 285 5.66 -10.03 -6.82
N ALA A 286 4.52 -9.63 -7.39
CA ALA A 286 3.38 -9.05 -6.69
C ALA A 286 2.45 -10.13 -6.12
N THR A 287 1.76 -9.82 -5.01
CA THR A 287 0.69 -10.66 -4.44
C THR A 287 -0.63 -9.91 -4.29
N ALA A 288 -1.75 -10.61 -4.46
CA ALA A 288 -3.10 -10.03 -4.39
C ALA A 288 -3.40 -9.25 -3.09
N HIS A 289 -2.68 -9.54 -2.00
CA HIS A 289 -2.87 -8.91 -0.69
C HIS A 289 -1.97 -7.71 -0.42
N GLY A 290 -1.23 -7.24 -1.43
CA GLY A 290 -0.55 -5.94 -1.39
C GLY A 290 0.96 -5.98 -1.21
N ASP A 291 1.59 -7.15 -1.26
CA ASP A 291 3.05 -7.28 -1.17
C ASP A 291 3.71 -7.33 -2.55
N VAL A 292 4.96 -6.86 -2.63
CA VAL A 292 5.89 -7.10 -3.73
C VAL A 292 7.16 -7.70 -3.14
N TRP A 293 7.65 -8.78 -3.73
CA TRP A 293 8.83 -9.50 -3.29
C TRP A 293 9.93 -9.37 -4.34
N LYS A 294 11.13 -8.97 -3.93
CA LYS A 294 12.34 -9.12 -4.73
C LYS A 294 12.87 -10.54 -4.53
N VAL A 295 13.06 -11.26 -5.62
CA VAL A 295 13.51 -12.64 -5.67
C VAL A 295 14.85 -12.69 -6.37
N THR A 296 15.90 -13.08 -5.65
CA THR A 296 17.28 -13.12 -6.14
C THR A 296 17.85 -14.53 -6.04
N GLY A 297 18.99 -14.77 -6.70
CA GLY A 297 19.60 -16.11 -6.73
C GLY A 297 18.83 -17.11 -7.59
N ILE A 298 18.12 -16.63 -8.61
CA ILE A 298 17.55 -17.45 -9.68
C ILE A 298 18.68 -17.76 -10.64
N ASP A 299 19.37 -18.88 -10.41
CA ASP A 299 20.47 -19.37 -11.24
C ASP A 299 20.16 -20.76 -11.82
N ALA A 300 21.08 -21.32 -12.60
CA ALA A 300 20.90 -22.61 -13.26
C ALA A 300 20.78 -23.81 -12.27
N GLU A 301 21.10 -23.62 -10.99
CA GLU A 301 21.10 -24.68 -9.98
C GLU A 301 19.90 -24.59 -9.02
N LEU A 302 19.32 -23.40 -8.87
CA LEU A 302 18.20 -23.07 -7.97
C LEU A 302 18.42 -23.55 -6.54
N LYS A 303 19.67 -23.57 -6.07
CA LYS A 303 20.02 -24.06 -4.73
C LYS A 303 19.56 -23.13 -3.61
N ALA A 304 19.55 -21.83 -3.86
CA ALA A 304 19.28 -20.81 -2.85
C ALA A 304 18.58 -19.58 -3.45
N VAL A 305 17.28 -19.70 -3.72
CA VAL A 305 16.44 -18.58 -4.15
C VAL A 305 16.00 -17.78 -2.93
N LYS A 306 16.30 -16.48 -2.92
CA LYS A 306 16.08 -15.58 -1.79
C LYS A 306 14.90 -14.67 -2.05
N TRP A 307 13.89 -14.73 -1.20
CA TRP A 307 12.72 -13.87 -1.22
C TRP A 307 12.85 -12.79 -0.17
N HIS A 308 12.93 -11.54 -0.60
CA HIS A 308 12.93 -10.38 0.27
C HIS A 308 11.70 -9.54 -0.01
N ARG A 309 10.94 -9.14 1.02
CA ARG A 309 9.79 -8.29 0.84
C ARG A 309 10.28 -6.90 0.45
N PHE A 310 10.04 -6.49 -0.79
CA PHE A 310 10.46 -5.20 -1.30
C PHE A 310 9.47 -4.10 -0.93
N ALA A 311 8.17 -4.37 -1.10
CA ALA A 311 7.12 -3.42 -0.77
C ALA A 311 5.90 -4.11 -0.15
N THR A 312 5.06 -3.35 0.55
CA THR A 312 3.78 -3.82 1.12
C THR A 312 2.74 -2.71 1.20
N GLY A 313 1.48 -3.05 1.46
CA GLY A 313 0.39 -2.09 1.64
C GLY A 313 -0.21 -1.56 0.33
N LEU A 314 0.10 -2.16 -0.82
CA LEU A 314 -0.50 -1.81 -2.11
C LEU A 314 -1.93 -2.32 -2.21
N TYR A 315 -2.78 -1.62 -2.97
CA TYR A 315 -4.18 -2.01 -3.11
C TYR A 315 -4.37 -3.07 -4.20
N GLN A 316 -4.39 -4.34 -3.81
CA GLN A 316 -4.66 -5.47 -4.70
C GLN A 316 -3.85 -5.42 -6.00
N PRO A 317 -2.52 -5.52 -5.92
CA PRO A 317 -1.67 -5.43 -7.09
C PRO A 317 -1.88 -6.68 -7.96
N LEU A 318 -2.43 -6.51 -9.16
CA LEU A 318 -2.71 -7.60 -10.12
C LEU A 318 -2.00 -7.38 -11.46
N GLY A 319 -0.96 -6.55 -11.47
CA GLY A 319 -0.04 -6.38 -12.58
C GLY A 319 1.29 -5.81 -12.09
N LEU A 320 2.39 -6.27 -12.68
CA LEU A 320 3.74 -5.80 -12.36
C LEU A 320 4.56 -5.77 -13.64
N ARG A 321 5.31 -4.69 -13.85
CA ARG A 321 6.27 -4.54 -14.95
C ARG A 321 7.56 -3.89 -14.49
N VAL A 322 8.66 -4.38 -15.02
CA VAL A 322 9.98 -3.78 -14.84
C VAL A 322 10.37 -3.09 -16.14
N VAL A 323 10.51 -1.76 -16.10
CA VAL A 323 10.84 -0.96 -17.28
C VAL A 323 12.13 -0.21 -16.99
N LYS A 324 13.23 -0.56 -17.69
CA LYS A 324 14.56 -0.01 -17.44
C LYS A 324 14.97 -0.17 -15.96
N ASP A 325 14.83 -1.40 -15.44
CA ASP A 325 15.09 -1.78 -14.04
C ASP A 325 14.26 -1.07 -12.98
N GLN A 326 13.27 -0.28 -13.39
CA GLN A 326 12.33 0.38 -12.50
C GLN A 326 11.04 -0.44 -12.37
N VAL A 327 10.63 -0.71 -11.13
CA VAL A 327 9.44 -1.52 -10.82
C VAL A 327 8.18 -0.64 -10.85
N TYR A 328 7.20 -1.05 -11.66
CA TYR A 328 5.85 -0.48 -11.74
C TYR A 328 4.84 -1.55 -11.35
N VAL A 329 3.87 -1.17 -10.51
CA VAL A 329 2.87 -2.09 -9.98
C VAL A 329 1.48 -1.51 -10.16
N LEU A 330 0.61 -2.25 -10.84
CA LEU A 330 -0.78 -1.89 -11.03
C LEU A 330 -1.59 -2.40 -9.84
N GLY A 331 -1.96 -1.47 -8.97
CA GLY A 331 -3.02 -1.67 -8.00
C GLY A 331 -4.39 -1.38 -8.61
N ARG A 332 -5.44 -1.72 -7.86
CA ARG A 332 -6.82 -1.36 -8.21
C ARG A 332 -7.02 0.16 -8.33
N ASP A 333 -6.24 0.95 -7.61
CA ASP A 333 -6.35 2.40 -7.47
C ASP A 333 -5.42 3.22 -8.38
N GLN A 334 -4.25 2.68 -8.72
CA GLN A 334 -3.19 3.40 -9.42
C GLN A 334 -2.11 2.48 -10.00
N ILE A 335 -1.25 3.05 -10.85
CA ILE A 335 0.08 2.50 -11.10
C ILE A 335 1.05 3.17 -10.14
N THR A 336 1.70 2.36 -9.31
CA THR A 336 2.74 2.79 -8.36
C THR A 336 4.11 2.51 -8.95
N ARG A 337 4.99 3.50 -8.98
CA ARG A 337 6.42 3.33 -9.25
C ARG A 337 7.16 3.23 -7.92
N LEU A 338 7.83 2.11 -7.67
CA LEU A 338 8.45 1.80 -6.38
C LEU A 338 9.93 2.15 -6.39
N HIS A 339 10.38 2.97 -5.44
CA HIS A 339 11.78 3.39 -5.32
C HIS A 339 12.36 2.90 -4.00
N ASP A 340 13.57 2.36 -4.09
CA ASP A 340 14.46 2.06 -2.98
C ASP A 340 15.57 3.11 -3.04
N THR A 341 15.41 4.21 -2.30
CA THR A 341 16.27 5.39 -2.45
C THR A 341 17.57 5.28 -1.67
N ASN A 342 17.66 4.35 -0.70
CA ASN A 342 18.88 4.05 0.06
C ASN A 342 19.58 2.75 -0.39
N ASN A 343 19.06 2.05 -1.39
CA ASN A 343 19.56 0.76 -1.90
C ASN A 343 19.61 -0.33 -0.82
N ASP A 344 18.69 -0.31 0.15
CA ASP A 344 18.63 -1.33 1.20
C ASP A 344 17.82 -2.56 0.78
N GLY A 345 17.20 -2.57 -0.39
CA GLY A 345 16.36 -3.67 -0.87
C GLY A 345 14.90 -3.55 -0.46
N GLU A 346 14.47 -2.43 0.12
CA GLU A 346 13.07 -2.13 0.43
C GLU A 346 12.63 -0.81 -0.20
N ALA A 347 11.42 -0.78 -0.77
CA ALA A 347 10.87 0.46 -1.28
C ALA A 347 10.55 1.43 -0.12
N ASP A 348 11.00 2.67 -0.25
CA ASP A 348 10.76 3.77 0.69
C ASP A 348 9.99 4.93 0.06
N PHE A 349 9.90 5.01 -1.26
CA PHE A 349 9.01 5.93 -1.97
C PHE A 349 8.08 5.19 -2.93
N TYR A 350 6.78 5.34 -2.69
CA TYR A 350 5.70 4.74 -3.45
C TYR A 350 5.09 5.87 -4.28
N GLU A 351 5.68 6.12 -5.44
CA GLU A 351 5.27 7.20 -6.31
C GLU A 351 3.96 6.85 -7.03
N ALA A 352 3.00 7.77 -6.99
CA ALA A 352 1.78 7.67 -7.77
C ALA A 352 2.06 8.04 -9.23
N PHE A 353 2.57 7.08 -10.01
CA PHE A 353 2.89 7.28 -11.44
C PHE A 353 1.64 7.62 -12.25
N ASN A 354 0.54 6.91 -12.02
CA ASN A 354 -0.77 7.28 -12.52
C ASN A 354 -1.87 6.95 -11.50
N ASN A 355 -2.58 7.98 -11.01
CA ASN A 355 -3.67 7.83 -10.05
C ASN A 355 -5.05 8.15 -10.66
N ASP A 356 -5.17 8.25 -11.98
CA ASP A 356 -6.41 8.66 -12.66
C ASP A 356 -7.47 7.55 -12.73
N ILE A 357 -7.11 6.32 -12.36
CA ILE A 357 -7.99 5.15 -12.38
C ILE A 357 -9.25 5.44 -11.57
N MET A 358 -10.44 5.24 -12.16
CA MET A 358 -11.71 5.43 -11.45
C MET A 358 -12.18 4.14 -10.80
N ILE A 359 -12.54 4.19 -9.51
CA ILE A 359 -13.01 3.02 -8.76
C ILE A 359 -14.27 3.26 -7.93
N GLY A 360 -15.11 2.23 -7.86
CA GLY A 360 -16.21 2.11 -6.91
C GLY A 360 -15.82 1.26 -5.70
N GLY A 361 -16.73 1.15 -4.72
CA GLY A 361 -16.55 0.34 -3.52
C GLY A 361 -16.82 -1.17 -3.69
N GLY A 362 -17.21 -1.59 -4.90
CA GLY A 362 -17.62 -2.95 -5.26
C GLY A 362 -16.56 -4.03 -5.08
N GLY A 363 -16.97 -5.29 -5.02
CA GLY A 363 -16.05 -6.43 -4.87
C GLY A 363 -15.39 -6.85 -6.18
N HIS A 364 -16.03 -6.58 -7.33
CA HIS A 364 -15.66 -7.06 -8.66
C HIS A 364 -15.10 -5.95 -9.57
N SER A 365 -14.42 -4.96 -8.99
CA SER A 365 -13.68 -3.96 -9.75
C SER A 365 -12.19 -4.19 -9.56
N TYR A 366 -11.50 -4.70 -10.58
CA TYR A 366 -10.08 -5.05 -10.55
C TYR A 366 -9.36 -4.35 -11.70
N ALA A 367 -8.07 -4.07 -11.55
CA ALA A 367 -7.19 -3.65 -12.63
C ALA A 367 -6.09 -4.69 -12.77
N THR A 368 -5.91 -5.29 -13.95
CA THR A 368 -5.06 -6.46 -14.16
C THR A 368 -4.24 -6.34 -15.45
N CYS A 369 -3.24 -7.23 -15.59
CA CYS A 369 -2.47 -7.41 -16.83
C CYS A 369 -1.74 -6.13 -17.26
N LEU A 370 -0.87 -5.61 -16.39
CA LEU A 370 -0.02 -4.45 -16.72
C LEU A 370 1.01 -4.85 -17.77
N GLU A 371 1.02 -4.15 -18.89
CA GLU A 371 1.87 -4.39 -20.05
C GLU A 371 2.48 -3.08 -20.55
N THR A 372 3.59 -3.17 -21.28
CA THR A 372 4.20 -2.02 -21.96
C THR A 372 4.55 -2.33 -23.41
N ASP A 373 4.72 -1.29 -24.22
CA ASP A 373 5.19 -1.41 -25.59
C ASP A 373 6.56 -0.75 -25.80
N PRO A 374 7.20 -0.93 -26.98
CA PRO A 374 8.49 -0.30 -27.28
C PRO A 374 8.47 1.24 -27.31
N ALA A 375 7.30 1.87 -27.41
CA ALA A 375 7.17 3.33 -27.34
C ALA A 375 7.13 3.84 -25.88
N GLY A 376 7.06 2.94 -24.89
CA GLY A 376 7.01 3.26 -23.48
C GLY A 376 5.60 3.48 -22.94
N ASN A 377 4.57 3.18 -23.71
CA ASN A 377 3.18 3.26 -23.26
C ASN A 377 2.87 2.13 -22.27
N PHE A 378 1.92 2.35 -21.37
CA PHE A 378 1.39 1.33 -20.46
C PHE A 378 -0.04 0.93 -20.86
N TYR A 379 -0.33 -0.37 -20.77
CA TYR A 379 -1.65 -0.93 -21.05
C TYR A 379 -2.09 -1.84 -19.91
N PHE A 380 -3.38 -1.82 -19.60
CA PHE A 380 -3.97 -2.75 -18.65
C PHE A 380 -5.47 -2.90 -18.89
N ILE A 381 -6.08 -3.91 -18.26
CA ILE A 381 -7.53 -4.14 -18.34
C ILE A 381 -8.13 -3.81 -16.99
N ARG A 382 -9.31 -3.18 -16.99
CA ARG A 382 -10.09 -2.97 -15.77
C ARG A 382 -11.50 -3.55 -15.87
N CYS A 383 -11.90 -4.22 -14.80
CA CYS A 383 -13.28 -4.52 -14.48
C CYS A 383 -13.85 -3.42 -13.61
N ALA A 384 -15.14 -3.14 -13.74
CA ALA A 384 -15.77 -2.00 -13.10
C ALA A 384 -17.18 -2.32 -12.61
N GLU A 385 -17.52 -1.76 -11.46
CA GLU A 385 -18.88 -1.62 -10.95
C GLU A 385 -19.20 -0.12 -10.87
N GLY A 386 -19.99 0.39 -11.82
CA GLY A 386 -20.36 1.81 -11.86
C GLY A 386 -19.24 2.78 -12.28
N THR A 387 -18.12 2.26 -12.78
CA THR A 387 -17.03 3.03 -13.40
C THR A 387 -16.75 2.52 -14.83
N PRO A 388 -15.93 3.18 -15.66
CA PRO A 388 -15.72 2.69 -17.01
C PRO A 388 -14.96 1.34 -17.01
N HIS A 389 -15.44 0.41 -17.84
CA HIS A 389 -14.91 -0.96 -18.01
C HIS A 389 -14.05 -1.07 -19.28
N GLY A 390 -13.07 -1.97 -19.31
CA GLY A 390 -12.32 -2.35 -20.51
C GLY A 390 -10.83 -2.04 -20.45
N GLY A 391 -10.19 -2.04 -21.63
CA GLY A 391 -8.77 -1.72 -21.77
C GLY A 391 -8.45 -0.24 -21.51
N VAL A 392 -7.30 0.02 -20.91
CA VAL A 392 -6.75 1.35 -20.68
C VAL A 392 -5.39 1.43 -21.36
N LEU A 393 -5.15 2.54 -22.06
CA LEU A 393 -3.87 2.91 -22.63
C LEU A 393 -3.42 4.23 -22.00
N LEU A 394 -2.25 4.23 -21.38
CA LEU A 394 -1.55 5.40 -20.88
C LEU A 394 -0.36 5.68 -21.80
N LYS A 395 -0.39 6.85 -22.44
CA LYS A 395 0.65 7.28 -23.38
C LYS A 395 1.65 8.21 -22.72
#